data_AF-A0A957QV21-F1
#
_entry.id   AF-A0A957QV21-F1
#
_cell.length_a   1.000
_cell.length_b   1.000
_cell.length_c   1.000
_cell.angle_alpha   90.00
_cell.angle_beta   90.00
_cell.angle_gamma   90.00
#
_symmetry.space_group_name_H-M   'P 1'
#
loop_
_entity.id
_entity.type
_entity.pdbx_description
1 polymer ?
#
loop_
_entity_poly.entity_id
_entity_poly.type
_entity_poly.pdbx_seq_one_letter_code
_entity_poly.pdbx_strand_id
1 'polypeptide(L)'
;RYALLLEHLERTDLAAVLGNVLPLFDDDCRLGAPDAREVRLPYSGKSLGVPPNLLILGTLDGAVALPPATDAALRRRFTFVELSPDPNALSQTPLGETDDIDLAALLTVLNGRLAATKGRTFQLGHHLLLDVRTIDDLRQAWYNGIVPQVRAWFAHEEEKLSQILGDTFVERRLQRPRWQTGLAVPPDALPPTYEIRILDRDEFRWAIQELAAGGG
;
A
#
# COMPACT_ATOMS: atom_id res chain seq x y z
N ARG A 1 -17.72 14.30 -23.52
CA ARG A 1 -17.54 13.08 -22.70
C ARG A 1 -17.18 13.55 -21.30
N TYR A 2 -17.68 12.88 -20.27
CA TYR A 2 -17.48 13.26 -18.86
C TYR A 2 -16.83 12.10 -18.11
N ALA A 3 -16.08 12.40 -17.06
CA ALA A 3 -15.50 11.41 -16.18
C ALA A 3 -15.83 11.74 -14.72
N LEU A 4 -16.15 10.71 -13.94
CA LEU A 4 -16.32 10.74 -12.50
C LEU A 4 -15.25 9.84 -11.88
N LEU A 5 -14.34 10.45 -11.11
CA LEU A 5 -13.32 9.73 -10.36
C LEU A 5 -13.82 9.53 -8.92
N LEU A 6 -13.84 8.27 -8.49
CA LEU A 6 -14.15 7.87 -7.13
C LEU A 6 -12.88 7.33 -6.48
N GLU A 7 -12.28 8.11 -5.59
CA GLU A 7 -11.05 7.69 -4.92
C GLU A 7 -11.34 6.90 -3.64
N HIS A 8 -10.47 5.93 -3.33
CA HIS A 8 -10.50 5.16 -2.08
C HIS A 8 -11.84 4.45 -1.82
N LEU A 9 -12.32 3.71 -2.83
CA LEU A 9 -13.59 2.99 -2.73
C LEU A 9 -13.62 2.00 -1.57
N GLU A 10 -12.46 1.50 -1.12
CA GLU A 10 -12.34 0.59 0.02
C GLU A 10 -12.76 1.21 1.36
N ARG A 11 -12.81 2.54 1.44
CA ARG A 11 -13.15 3.26 2.67
C ARG A 11 -14.63 3.63 2.78
N THR A 12 -15.42 3.26 1.77
CA THR A 12 -16.81 3.72 1.63
C THR A 12 -17.76 2.54 1.49
N ASP A 13 -18.89 2.59 2.21
CA ASP A 13 -20.03 1.72 1.90
C ASP A 13 -20.72 2.24 0.63
N LEU A 14 -20.29 1.72 -0.51
CA LEU A 14 -20.79 2.13 -1.81
C LEU A 14 -22.30 1.92 -1.97
N ALA A 15 -22.84 0.87 -1.35
CA ALA A 15 -24.27 0.57 -1.41
C ALA A 15 -25.07 1.58 -0.61
N ALA A 16 -24.56 2.01 0.55
CA ALA A 16 -25.19 3.07 1.34
C ALA A 16 -25.14 4.43 0.63
N VAL A 17 -24.02 4.77 -0.02
CA VAL A 17 -23.83 6.06 -0.70
C VAL A 17 -24.65 6.15 -1.97
N LEU A 18 -24.59 5.14 -2.83
CA LEU A 18 -25.25 5.17 -4.14
C LEU A 18 -26.68 4.65 -4.08
N GLY A 19 -27.02 3.81 -3.11
CA GLY A 19 -28.36 3.24 -2.94
C GLY A 19 -28.93 2.71 -4.26
N ASN A 20 -30.10 3.23 -4.63
CA ASN A 20 -30.81 2.84 -5.83
C ASN A 20 -30.15 3.29 -7.14
N VAL A 21 -29.12 4.16 -7.09
CA VAL A 21 -28.37 4.61 -8.29
C VAL A 21 -27.36 3.56 -8.74
N LEU A 22 -26.86 2.71 -7.82
CA LEU A 22 -25.81 1.73 -8.13
C LEU A 22 -26.12 0.79 -9.32
N PRO A 23 -27.36 0.29 -9.52
CA PRO A 23 -27.71 -0.48 -10.72
C PRO A 23 -27.57 0.30 -12.04
N LEU A 24 -27.65 1.64 -12.02
CA LEU A 24 -27.51 2.46 -13.24
C LEU A 24 -26.07 2.55 -13.75
N PHE A 25 -25.11 2.00 -13.01
CA PHE A 25 -23.71 1.93 -13.45
C PHE A 25 -23.49 0.78 -14.44
N ASP A 26 -24.36 -0.24 -14.43
CA ASP A 26 -24.37 -1.32 -15.43
C ASP A 26 -24.62 -0.69 -16.81
N ASP A 27 -23.78 -1.01 -17.81
CA ASP A 27 -23.83 -0.38 -19.14
C ASP A 27 -25.19 -0.53 -19.83
N ASP A 28 -25.84 -1.69 -19.66
CA ASP A 28 -27.17 -1.98 -20.21
C ASP A 28 -28.30 -1.16 -19.55
N CYS A 29 -28.07 -0.62 -18.34
CA CYS A 29 -29.05 0.16 -17.59
C CYS A 29 -28.95 1.68 -17.86
N ARG A 30 -27.96 2.13 -18.64
CA ARG A 30 -27.75 3.55 -18.95
C ARG A 30 -28.78 4.09 -19.93
N LEU A 31 -28.95 5.41 -19.95
CA LEU A 31 -29.88 6.07 -20.86
C LEU A 31 -29.55 5.75 -22.32
N GLY A 32 -30.55 5.23 -23.06
CA GLY A 32 -30.39 4.82 -24.46
C GLY A 32 -29.87 3.40 -24.69
N ALA A 33 -29.59 2.64 -23.62
CA ALA A 33 -29.25 1.22 -23.71
C ALA A 33 -30.50 0.31 -23.75
N PRO A 34 -30.38 -0.99 -24.10
CA PRO A 34 -31.52 -1.89 -24.25
C PRO A 34 -32.40 -2.00 -23.00
N ASP A 35 -31.79 -2.00 -21.81
CA ASP A 35 -32.45 -2.09 -20.52
C ASP A 35 -32.38 -0.75 -19.76
N ALA A 36 -32.42 0.37 -20.48
CA ALA A 36 -32.33 1.71 -19.90
C ALA A 36 -33.29 1.90 -18.72
N ARG A 37 -32.74 2.31 -17.57
CA ARG A 37 -33.49 2.51 -16.33
C ARG A 37 -33.30 3.93 -15.82
N GLU A 38 -34.32 4.40 -15.13
CA GLU A 38 -34.25 5.60 -14.32
C GLU A 38 -34.72 5.28 -12.91
N VAL A 39 -34.15 5.98 -11.94
CA VAL A 39 -34.48 5.83 -10.53
C VAL A 39 -35.10 7.11 -10.02
N ARG A 40 -36.16 6.98 -9.23
CA ARG A 40 -36.79 8.13 -8.59
C ARG A 40 -36.03 8.49 -7.33
N LEU A 41 -35.49 9.71 -7.28
CA LEU A 41 -34.75 10.21 -6.14
C LEU A 41 -35.69 10.41 -4.94
N PRO A 42 -35.35 9.90 -3.75
CA PRO A 42 -36.27 9.86 -2.61
C PRO A 42 -36.60 11.27 -2.07
N TYR A 43 -35.64 12.20 -2.10
CA TYR A 43 -35.82 13.54 -1.55
C TYR A 43 -36.45 14.52 -2.53
N SER A 44 -35.97 14.55 -3.77
CA SER A 44 -36.46 15.51 -4.77
C SER A 44 -37.68 14.99 -5.56
N GLY A 45 -37.93 13.68 -5.52
CA GLY A 45 -38.95 13.02 -6.33
C GLY A 45 -38.65 13.02 -7.84
N LYS A 46 -37.53 13.60 -8.28
CA LYS A 46 -37.11 13.67 -9.67
C LYS A 46 -36.58 12.32 -10.15
N SER A 47 -36.74 12.07 -11.45
CA SER A 47 -36.12 10.91 -12.10
C SER A 47 -34.65 11.19 -12.39
N LEU A 48 -33.81 10.17 -12.22
CA LEU A 48 -32.38 10.21 -12.52
C LEU A 48 -32.01 9.00 -13.39
N GLY A 49 -31.34 9.25 -14.50
CA GLY A 49 -30.69 8.24 -15.32
C GLY A 49 -29.21 8.58 -15.55
N VAL A 50 -28.38 7.57 -15.77
CA VAL A 50 -26.94 7.77 -16.06
C VAL A 50 -26.75 7.82 -17.58
N PRO A 51 -26.16 8.89 -18.15
CA PRO A 51 -25.96 8.99 -19.59
C PRO A 51 -24.77 8.13 -20.05
N PRO A 52 -24.76 7.69 -21.32
CA PRO A 52 -23.72 6.81 -21.85
C PRO A 52 -22.36 7.51 -22.01
N ASN A 53 -22.33 8.85 -21.98
CA ASN A 53 -21.11 9.63 -22.13
C ASN A 53 -20.36 9.89 -20.81
N LEU A 54 -20.79 9.29 -19.69
CA LEU A 54 -20.16 9.36 -18.38
C LEU A 54 -19.26 8.12 -18.15
N LEU A 55 -17.97 8.33 -18.00
CA LEU A 55 -17.03 7.29 -17.56
C LEU A 55 -16.89 7.35 -16.03
N ILE A 56 -16.92 6.21 -15.36
CA ILE A 56 -16.75 6.13 -13.91
C ILE A 56 -15.45 5.35 -13.65
N LEU A 57 -14.50 6.00 -12.99
CA LEU A 57 -13.22 5.41 -12.61
C LEU A 57 -13.16 5.32 -11.10
N GLY A 58 -12.79 4.15 -10.58
CA GLY A 58 -12.61 3.92 -9.15
C GLY A 58 -11.15 3.61 -8.84
N THR A 59 -10.63 4.13 -7.73
CA THR A 59 -9.36 3.66 -7.15
C THR A 59 -9.63 2.80 -5.91
N LEU A 60 -8.82 1.76 -5.75
CA LEU A 60 -8.89 0.80 -4.66
C LEU A 60 -7.47 0.49 -4.20
N ASP A 61 -7.27 0.42 -2.89
CA ASP A 61 -6.04 -0.15 -2.33
C ASP A 61 -6.15 -1.69 -2.31
N GLY A 62 -5.30 -2.37 -3.10
CA GLY A 62 -5.28 -3.83 -3.19
C GLY A 62 -4.91 -4.54 -1.88
N ALA A 63 -4.26 -3.85 -0.94
CA ALA A 63 -3.93 -4.38 0.38
C ALA A 63 -5.15 -4.41 1.34
N VAL A 64 -6.24 -3.72 1.00
CA VAL A 64 -7.44 -3.62 1.83
C VAL A 64 -8.55 -4.48 1.23
N ALA A 65 -9.00 -5.47 2.00
CA ALA A 65 -10.12 -6.31 1.60
C ALA A 65 -11.44 -5.53 1.63
N LEU A 66 -12.19 -5.58 0.54
CA LEU A 66 -13.55 -5.07 0.48
C LEU A 66 -14.52 -5.99 1.25
N PRO A 67 -15.59 -5.45 1.86
CA PRO A 67 -16.68 -6.27 2.37
C PRO A 67 -17.25 -7.17 1.25
N PRO A 68 -17.57 -8.45 1.51
CA PRO A 68 -17.97 -9.39 0.46
C PRO A 68 -19.15 -8.92 -0.42
N ALA A 69 -20.12 -8.23 0.18
CA ALA A 69 -21.25 -7.67 -0.55
C ALA A 69 -20.84 -6.52 -1.49
N THR A 70 -19.95 -5.65 -1.03
CA THR A 70 -19.37 -4.56 -1.82
C THR A 70 -18.52 -5.10 -2.96
N ASP A 71 -17.67 -6.09 -2.68
CA ASP A 71 -16.81 -6.73 -3.69
C ASP A 71 -17.66 -7.38 -4.79
N ALA A 72 -18.67 -8.16 -4.42
CA ALA A 72 -19.58 -8.78 -5.40
C ALA A 72 -20.34 -7.74 -6.24
N ALA A 73 -20.78 -6.63 -5.63
CA ALA A 73 -21.48 -5.57 -6.35
C ALA A 73 -20.56 -4.83 -7.34
N LEU A 74 -19.32 -4.54 -6.94
CA LEU A 74 -18.33 -3.87 -7.76
C LEU A 74 -17.84 -4.77 -8.91
N ARG A 75 -17.50 -6.04 -8.64
CA ARG A 75 -17.07 -7.02 -9.67
C ARG A 75 -18.10 -7.25 -10.76
N ARG A 76 -19.38 -7.04 -10.46
CA ARG A 76 -20.45 -7.12 -11.46
C ARG A 76 -20.52 -5.89 -12.37
N ARG A 77 -20.10 -4.73 -11.88
CA ARG A 77 -20.34 -3.40 -12.51
C ARG A 77 -19.10 -2.74 -13.08
N PHE A 78 -17.93 -3.10 -12.58
CA PHE A 78 -16.65 -2.50 -12.93
C PHE A 78 -15.72 -3.53 -13.54
N THR A 79 -14.94 -3.07 -14.51
CA THR A 79 -13.75 -3.80 -14.95
C THR A 79 -12.60 -3.46 -14.00
N PHE A 80 -11.94 -4.48 -13.47
CA PHE A 80 -10.81 -4.32 -12.57
C PHE A 80 -9.51 -4.34 -13.38
N VAL A 81 -8.69 -3.30 -13.20
CA VAL A 81 -7.34 -3.22 -13.75
C VAL A 81 -6.39 -3.14 -12.57
N GLU A 82 -5.59 -4.19 -12.39
CA GLU A 82 -4.56 -4.23 -11.35
C GLU A 82 -3.36 -3.39 -11.81
N LEU A 83 -2.92 -2.48 -10.95
CA LEU A 83 -1.73 -1.64 -11.17
C LEU A 83 -0.64 -2.05 -10.19
N SER A 84 0.24 -2.94 -10.63
CA SER A 84 1.41 -3.33 -9.83
C SER A 84 2.50 -2.24 -9.87
N PRO A 85 3.33 -2.13 -8.82
CA PRO A 85 4.50 -1.26 -8.88
C PRO A 85 5.42 -1.67 -10.03
N ASP A 86 5.92 -0.69 -10.79
CA ASP A 86 6.87 -0.88 -11.87
C ASP A 86 8.28 -0.41 -11.47
N PRO A 87 9.22 -1.33 -11.14
CA PRO A 87 10.60 -0.97 -10.86
C PRO A 87 11.31 -0.29 -12.05
N ASN A 88 10.89 -0.55 -13.30
CA ASN A 88 11.54 0.05 -14.47
C ASN A 88 11.30 1.56 -14.57
N ALA A 89 10.25 2.07 -13.91
CA ALA A 89 10.03 3.50 -13.78
C ALA A 89 11.16 4.22 -13.01
N LEU A 90 11.94 3.48 -12.20
CA LEU A 90 13.08 3.99 -11.44
C LEU A 90 14.39 3.96 -12.23
N SER A 91 14.50 3.08 -13.25
CA SER A 91 15.69 2.91 -14.07
C SER A 91 16.08 4.13 -14.91
N GLN A 92 15.25 5.18 -14.89
CA GLN A 92 15.50 6.45 -15.59
C GLN A 92 16.21 7.51 -14.73
N THR A 93 16.43 7.24 -13.44
CA THR A 93 17.13 8.20 -12.57
C THR A 93 18.36 7.57 -11.90
N PRO A 94 19.57 7.76 -12.42
CA PRO A 94 20.78 7.50 -11.63
C PRO A 94 20.78 8.40 -10.40
N LEU A 95 21.15 7.83 -9.25
CA LEU A 95 21.25 8.52 -7.97
C LEU A 95 22.53 9.36 -7.97
N GLY A 96 22.52 10.50 -8.68
CA GLY A 96 23.69 11.35 -8.86
C GLY A 96 24.87 10.64 -9.53
N GLU A 97 25.98 11.38 -9.73
CA GLU A 97 27.18 10.88 -10.42
C GLU A 97 28.09 9.97 -9.57
N THR A 98 27.73 9.69 -8.31
CA THR A 98 28.62 9.02 -7.33
C THR A 98 28.01 7.91 -6.48
N ASP A 99 26.70 7.61 -6.60
CA ASP A 99 26.05 6.56 -5.80
C ASP A 99 25.58 5.38 -6.67
N ASP A 100 26.26 4.23 -6.53
CA ASP A 100 26.01 2.98 -7.25
C ASP A 100 24.77 2.19 -6.74
N ILE A 101 23.75 2.86 -6.22
CA ILE A 101 22.55 2.18 -5.69
C ILE A 101 21.51 2.04 -6.80
N ASP A 102 21.23 0.79 -7.17
CA ASP A 102 20.13 0.47 -8.07
C ASP A 102 18.78 0.48 -7.31
N LEU A 103 18.05 1.59 -7.45
CA LEU A 103 16.72 1.75 -6.85
C LEU A 103 15.68 0.76 -7.40
N ALA A 104 15.81 0.35 -8.67
CA ALA A 104 14.91 -0.62 -9.28
C ALA A 104 15.15 -2.01 -8.67
N ALA A 105 16.41 -2.39 -8.50
CA ALA A 105 16.78 -3.63 -7.80
C ALA A 105 16.31 -3.61 -6.34
N LEU A 106 16.53 -2.50 -5.63
CA LEU A 106 16.06 -2.34 -4.24
C LEU A 106 14.53 -2.55 -4.11
N LEU A 107 13.74 -1.87 -4.95
CA LEU A 107 12.28 -2.02 -4.94
C LEU A 107 11.86 -3.46 -5.26
N THR A 108 12.55 -4.09 -6.20
CA THR A 108 12.27 -5.48 -6.61
C THR A 108 12.54 -6.46 -5.47
N VAL A 109 13.67 -6.32 -4.78
CA VAL A 109 14.02 -7.17 -3.64
C VAL A 109 13.04 -6.97 -2.49
N LEU A 110 12.71 -5.73 -2.13
CA LEU A 110 11.74 -5.43 -1.07
C LEU A 110 10.35 -6.01 -1.38
N ASN A 111 9.85 -5.79 -2.59
CA ASN A 111 8.55 -6.32 -3.01
C ASN A 111 8.55 -7.85 -3.12
N GLY A 112 9.68 -8.45 -3.48
CA GLY A 112 9.86 -9.91 -3.44
C GLY A 112 9.76 -10.47 -2.02
N ARG A 113 10.45 -9.84 -1.06
CA ARG A 113 10.39 -10.21 0.37
C ARG A 113 8.97 -10.04 0.93
N LEU A 114 8.34 -8.89 0.69
CA LEU A 114 6.97 -8.63 1.12
C LEU A 114 5.96 -9.64 0.54
N ALA A 115 6.09 -9.96 -0.74
CA ALA A 115 5.23 -10.94 -1.41
C ALA A 115 5.40 -12.35 -0.84
N ALA A 116 6.63 -12.73 -0.46
CA ALA A 116 6.92 -14.02 0.18
C ALA A 116 6.38 -14.10 1.62
N THR A 117 6.45 -13.00 2.37
CA THR A 117 6.10 -12.97 3.80
C THR A 117 4.60 -12.75 4.06
N LYS A 118 3.94 -11.86 3.31
CA LYS A 118 2.55 -11.43 3.56
C LYS A 118 1.61 -11.66 2.36
N GLY A 119 2.14 -11.60 1.14
CA GLY A 119 1.38 -11.88 -0.08
C GLY A 119 1.52 -10.78 -1.14
N ARG A 120 1.11 -11.10 -2.38
CA ARG A 120 1.36 -10.26 -3.56
C ARG A 120 0.64 -8.91 -3.57
N THR A 121 -0.38 -8.73 -2.74
CA THR A 121 -1.12 -7.47 -2.60
C THR A 121 -0.37 -6.44 -1.74
N PHE A 122 0.64 -6.86 -0.98
CA PHE A 122 1.46 -5.98 -0.15
C PHE A 122 2.77 -5.65 -0.87
N GLN A 123 2.73 -4.61 -1.70
CA GLN A 123 3.90 -4.14 -2.44
C GLN A 123 4.05 -2.63 -2.27
N LEU A 124 5.29 -2.19 -2.11
CA LEU A 124 5.67 -0.79 -2.10
C LEU A 124 5.55 -0.21 -3.52
N GLY A 125 4.88 0.94 -3.64
CA GLY A 125 4.77 1.65 -4.90
C GLY A 125 6.06 2.39 -5.27
N HIS A 126 6.42 2.39 -6.56
CA HIS A 126 7.60 3.09 -7.09
C HIS A 126 7.61 4.60 -6.80
N HIS A 127 6.45 5.22 -6.54
CA HIS A 127 6.33 6.62 -6.12
C HIS A 127 7.21 7.02 -4.92
N LEU A 128 7.51 6.09 -4.01
CA LEU A 128 8.39 6.35 -2.86
C LEU A 128 9.82 6.69 -3.26
N LEU A 129 10.23 6.30 -4.47
CA LEU A 129 11.61 6.39 -4.96
C LEU A 129 11.74 7.27 -6.21
N LEU A 130 10.64 7.79 -6.78
CA LEU A 130 10.65 8.58 -8.03
C LEU A 130 11.46 9.87 -7.93
N ASP A 131 11.39 10.55 -6.79
CA ASP A 131 12.04 11.86 -6.56
C ASP A 131 13.37 11.76 -5.80
N VAL A 132 13.87 10.54 -5.57
CA VAL A 132 15.16 10.33 -4.91
C VAL A 132 16.28 10.69 -5.88
N ARG A 133 17.15 11.62 -5.47
CA ARG A 133 18.31 12.08 -6.25
C ARG A 133 19.62 11.92 -5.49
N THR A 134 19.57 11.98 -4.16
CA THR A 134 20.73 11.84 -3.27
C THR A 134 20.51 10.75 -2.22
N ILE A 135 21.58 10.30 -1.58
CA ILE A 135 21.49 9.35 -0.46
C ILE A 135 20.67 9.90 0.71
N ASP A 136 20.69 11.22 0.93
CA ASP A 136 19.89 11.82 2.00
C ASP A 136 18.40 11.85 1.64
N ASP A 137 18.04 12.05 0.36
CA ASP A 137 16.66 11.88 -0.11
C ASP A 137 16.21 10.42 0.07
N LEU A 138 17.09 9.46 -0.23
CA LEU A 138 16.80 8.04 -0.04
C LEU A 138 16.60 7.72 1.45
N ARG A 139 17.41 8.28 2.34
CA ARG A 139 17.23 8.13 3.80
C ARG A 139 15.89 8.71 4.25
N GLN A 140 15.50 9.87 3.74
CA GLN A 140 14.20 10.46 4.05
C GLN A 140 13.05 9.58 3.55
N ALA A 141 13.10 9.13 2.29
CA ALA A 141 12.10 8.22 1.72
C ALA A 141 12.01 6.90 2.50
N TRP A 142 13.16 6.39 2.95
CA TRP A 142 13.25 5.16 3.75
C TRP A 142 12.58 5.31 5.11
N TYR A 143 13.01 6.27 5.92
CA TYR A 143 12.56 6.40 7.31
C TYR A 143 11.17 7.05 7.45
N ASN A 144 10.74 7.85 6.48
CA ASN A 144 9.44 8.54 6.54
C ASN A 144 8.36 7.88 5.66
N GLY A 145 8.75 7.04 4.69
CA GLY A 145 7.82 6.37 3.76
C GLY A 145 7.85 4.86 3.91
N ILE A 146 8.95 4.23 3.48
CA ILE A 146 9.07 2.77 3.37
C ILE A 146 8.92 2.10 4.74
N VAL A 147 9.74 2.49 5.72
CA VAL A 147 9.75 1.84 7.04
C VAL A 147 8.40 2.00 7.76
N PRO A 148 7.79 3.20 7.86
CA PRO A 148 6.47 3.34 8.48
C PRO A 148 5.39 2.50 7.81
N GLN A 149 5.39 2.43 6.47
CA GLN A 149 4.41 1.65 5.72
C GLN A 149 4.56 0.15 5.98
N VAL A 150 5.79 -0.37 5.91
CA VAL A 150 6.07 -1.79 6.23
C VAL A 150 5.70 -2.07 7.68
N ARG A 151 6.07 -1.22 8.65
CA ARG A 151 5.68 -1.40 10.06
C ARG A 151 4.16 -1.44 10.25
N ALA A 152 3.42 -0.57 9.57
CA ALA A 152 1.96 -0.57 9.66
C ALA A 152 1.37 -1.91 9.17
N TRP A 153 1.92 -2.50 8.11
CA TRP A 153 1.49 -3.82 7.63
C TRP A 153 1.84 -4.95 8.61
N PHE A 154 2.92 -4.84 9.39
CA PHE A 154 3.39 -5.88 10.32
C PHE A 154 3.17 -5.53 11.80
N ALA A 155 2.18 -4.70 12.13
CA ALA A 155 1.96 -4.20 13.50
C ALA A 155 1.79 -5.28 14.59
N HIS A 156 1.41 -6.51 14.21
CA HIS A 156 1.27 -7.65 15.13
C HIS A 156 2.31 -8.76 14.91
N GLU A 157 3.26 -8.53 13.99
CA GLU A 157 4.23 -9.53 13.51
C GLU A 157 5.59 -8.85 13.29
N GLU A 158 6.00 -7.97 14.21
CA GLU A 158 7.21 -7.16 14.08
C GLU A 158 8.51 -8.00 13.95
N GLU A 159 8.48 -9.25 14.40
CA GLU A 159 9.55 -10.24 14.21
C GLU A 159 9.89 -10.55 12.74
N LYS A 160 8.94 -10.30 11.83
CA LYS A 160 9.14 -10.48 10.39
C LYS A 160 9.77 -9.25 9.73
N LEU A 161 9.88 -8.12 10.43
CA LEU A 161 10.45 -6.89 9.87
C LEU A 161 11.90 -7.06 9.44
N SER A 162 12.71 -7.82 10.19
CA SER A 162 14.12 -8.02 9.84
C SER A 162 14.30 -8.84 8.57
N GLN A 163 13.37 -9.73 8.25
CA GLN A 163 13.36 -10.49 6.99
C GLN A 163 13.14 -9.59 5.76
N ILE A 164 12.46 -8.45 5.95
CA ILE A 164 12.08 -7.54 4.87
C ILE A 164 13.09 -6.39 4.76
N LEU A 165 13.36 -5.71 5.87
CA LEU A 165 14.21 -4.52 5.92
C LEU A 165 15.69 -4.86 6.12
N GLY A 166 16.02 -6.09 6.53
CA GLY A 166 17.38 -6.51 6.89
C GLY A 166 17.67 -6.35 8.39
N ASP A 167 18.55 -7.21 8.91
CA ASP A 167 18.95 -7.23 10.33
C ASP A 167 19.69 -5.94 10.74
N THR A 168 20.34 -5.25 9.80
CA THR A 168 21.05 -3.99 10.07
C THR A 168 20.11 -2.87 10.52
N PHE A 169 18.88 -2.86 10.00
CA PHE A 169 17.88 -1.83 10.27
C PHE A 169 16.98 -2.14 11.48
N VAL A 170 16.90 -3.42 11.90
CA VAL A 170 15.97 -3.88 12.94
C VAL A 170 16.74 -4.45 14.12
N GLU A 171 16.69 -3.77 15.26
CA GLU A 171 17.29 -4.26 16.50
C GLU A 171 16.25 -5.01 17.34
N ARG A 172 16.49 -6.29 17.59
CA ARG A 172 15.69 -7.07 18.55
C ARG A 172 16.16 -6.78 19.97
N ARG A 173 15.35 -6.08 20.75
CA ARG A 173 15.59 -5.81 22.18
C ARG A 173 14.76 -6.70 23.08
N LEU A 174 15.42 -7.32 24.05
CA LEU A 174 14.74 -7.99 25.15
C LEU A 174 14.25 -6.94 26.15
N GLN A 175 12.95 -6.94 26.43
CA GLN A 175 12.41 -6.06 27.45
C GLN A 175 12.96 -6.43 28.82
N ARG A 176 13.45 -5.43 29.56
CA ARG A 176 13.71 -5.58 30.99
C ARG A 176 12.56 -4.92 31.75
N PRO A 177 11.89 -5.63 32.68
CA PRO A 177 10.82 -5.03 33.47
C PRO A 177 11.33 -3.78 34.19
N ARG A 178 10.60 -2.67 34.04
CA ARG A 178 10.97 -1.35 34.58
C ARG A 178 10.79 -1.22 36.09
N TRP A 179 10.15 -2.19 36.75
CA TRP A 179 9.93 -2.18 38.19
C TRP A 179 11.07 -2.92 38.90
N GLN A 180 11.83 -2.20 39.73
CA GLN A 180 12.69 -2.79 40.75
C GLN A 180 11.80 -3.26 41.91
N THR A 181 11.33 -4.51 41.90
CA THR A 181 10.70 -5.08 43.11
C THR A 181 10.80 -6.61 43.12
N GLY A 182 11.97 -7.16 43.41
CA GLY A 182 12.14 -8.43 44.14
C GLY A 182 11.50 -9.74 43.61
N LEU A 183 10.72 -9.72 42.53
CA LEU A 183 10.15 -10.89 41.89
C LEU A 183 10.99 -11.16 40.64
N ALA A 184 11.67 -12.29 40.65
CA ALA A 184 12.45 -12.77 39.52
C ALA A 184 11.50 -13.13 38.37
N VAL A 185 11.21 -12.14 37.52
CA VAL A 185 10.58 -12.39 36.23
C VAL A 185 11.67 -12.97 35.31
N PRO A 186 11.48 -14.17 34.76
CA PRO A 186 12.40 -14.72 33.79
C PRO A 186 12.60 -13.74 32.61
N PRO A 187 13.82 -13.54 32.10
CA PRO A 187 14.11 -12.59 31.02
C PRO A 187 13.36 -12.87 29.70
N ASP A 188 12.75 -14.04 29.58
CA ASP A 188 11.91 -14.54 28.50
C ASP A 188 10.40 -14.31 28.72
N ALA A 189 9.98 -13.75 29.86
CA ALA A 189 8.56 -13.56 30.18
C ALA A 189 7.90 -12.38 29.46
N LEU A 190 8.67 -11.50 28.82
CA LEU A 190 8.16 -10.37 28.03
C LEU A 190 8.52 -10.58 26.55
N PRO A 191 7.59 -10.32 25.61
CA PRO A 191 7.89 -10.42 24.19
C PRO A 191 8.99 -9.41 23.83
N PRO A 192 9.91 -9.78 22.91
CA PRO A 192 10.93 -8.85 22.43
C PRO A 192 10.28 -7.67 21.71
N THR A 193 10.94 -6.52 21.74
CA THR A 193 10.57 -5.34 20.95
C THR A 193 11.51 -5.20 19.77
N TYR A 194 11.00 -4.74 18.64
CA TYR A 194 11.78 -4.51 17.43
C TYR A 194 11.89 -3.00 17.19
N GLU A 195 13.08 -2.45 17.41
CA GLU A 195 13.35 -1.03 17.22
C GLU A 195 14.03 -0.80 15.87
N ILE A 196 13.58 0.23 15.14
CA ILE A 196 14.25 0.65 13.90
C ILE A 196 15.47 1.49 14.24
N ARG A 197 16.64 1.06 13.75
CA ARG A 197 17.89 1.81 13.88
C ARG A 197 17.94 2.94 12.86
N ILE A 198 18.20 4.15 13.34
CA ILE A 198 18.54 5.30 12.49
C ILE A 198 20.05 5.25 12.25
N LEU A 199 20.43 4.84 11.05
CA LEU A 199 21.82 4.70 10.65
C LEU A 199 22.38 6.05 10.20
N ASP A 200 23.69 6.23 10.33
CA ASP A 200 24.38 7.37 9.73
C ASP A 200 24.43 7.26 8.19
N ARG A 201 25.04 8.23 7.50
CA ARG A 201 25.03 8.28 6.03
C ARG A 201 25.76 7.09 5.40
N ASP A 202 26.91 6.73 5.94
CA ASP A 202 27.80 5.71 5.35
C ASP A 202 27.30 4.31 5.71
N GLU A 203 26.88 4.11 6.96
CA GLU A 203 26.21 2.89 7.43
C GLU A 203 24.94 2.62 6.63
N PHE A 204 24.12 3.66 6.40
CA PHE A 204 22.90 3.53 5.61
C PHE A 204 23.21 3.13 4.16
N ARG A 205 24.19 3.78 3.53
CA ARG A 205 24.60 3.47 2.15
C ARG A 205 25.00 2.00 2.03
N TRP A 206 25.85 1.52 2.94
CA TRP A 206 26.30 0.14 2.95
C TRP A 206 25.12 -0.83 3.15
N ALA A 207 24.24 -0.57 4.12
CA ALA A 207 23.11 -1.43 4.43
C ALA A 207 22.10 -1.53 3.27
N ILE A 208 21.83 -0.43 2.56
CA ILE A 208 20.96 -0.44 1.38
C ILE A 208 21.61 -1.20 0.22
N GLN A 209 22.91 -1.06 0.00
CA GLN A 209 23.62 -1.79 -1.05
C GLN A 209 23.58 -3.30 -0.81
N GLU A 210 23.80 -3.74 0.43
CA GLU A 210 23.66 -5.14 0.81
C GLU A 210 22.24 -5.66 0.55
N LEU A 211 21.23 -4.89 0.98
CA LEU A 211 19.83 -5.23 0.79
C LEU A 211 19.44 -5.32 -0.70
N ALA A 212 19.88 -4.35 -1.52
CA ALA A 212 19.60 -4.32 -2.96
C ALA A 212 20.30 -5.47 -3.71
N ALA A 213 21.47 -5.92 -3.25
CA ALA A 213 22.15 -7.09 -3.79
C ALA A 213 21.49 -8.42 -3.41
N GLY A 214 20.44 -8.40 -2.57
CA GLY A 214 19.77 -9.58 -2.06
C GLY A 214 20.46 -10.22 -0.85
N GLY A 215 21.44 -9.53 -0.24
CA GLY A 215 22.08 -9.95 1.00
C GLY A 215 21.18 -9.70 2.21
N GLY A 216 21.22 -10.63 3.18
CA GLY A 216 20.48 -10.61 4.44
C GLY A 216 19.12 -11.27 4.36
#